data_AF-D0LWE4-F1
#
_entry.id   AF-D0LWE4-F1
#
_cell.length_a   1.000
_cell.length_b   1.000
_cell.length_c   1.000
_cell.angle_alpha   90.00
_cell.angle_beta   90.00
_cell.angle_gamma   90.00
#
_symmetry.space_group_name_H-M   'P 1'
#
loop_
_entity.id
_entity.type
_entity.pdbx_description
1 polymer ?
#
loop_
_entity_poly.entity_id
_entity_poly.type
_entity_poly.pdbx_seq_one_letter_code
_entity_poly.pdbx_strand_id
1 'polypeptide(L)'
;MSEFASVPRLSALPLLLALVLVAAACGPKASGAADMDGTWPTTPGDYDEVHERWTRHAQLNDYGTLLLDVYATFKAPPWRAAHAEYMAEQQGMSNAARTAYLAQEREISESEPYEVQLLVATNDRRENDLQKNQRASWRVVLVDAQGNELAPLSINRDRRPREVIRAEYPQLSDFAEAYVVTFPRDHALLGADASHFALRIGNARGSVEMLWTR
;
A
#
# COMPACT_ATOMS: atom_id res chain seq x y z
N MET A 1 -16.25 -55.78 63.05
CA MET A 1 -17.48 -55.12 63.52
C MET A 1 -17.23 -53.63 63.38
N SER A 2 -17.38 -53.09 62.16
CA SER A 2 -18.63 -52.53 61.61
C SER A 2 -19.26 -51.49 62.53
N GLU A 3 -19.14 -50.21 62.17
CA GLU A 3 -20.33 -49.44 61.76
C GLU A 3 -19.95 -48.14 61.03
N PHE A 4 -20.69 -47.91 59.95
CA PHE A 4 -20.65 -46.76 59.06
C PHE A 4 -21.47 -45.60 59.64
N ALA A 5 -21.05 -44.36 59.40
CA ALA A 5 -21.98 -43.31 58.99
C ALA A 5 -21.22 -42.18 58.28
N SER A 6 -21.52 -42.06 56.98
CA SER A 6 -21.01 -41.10 56.02
C SER A 6 -21.77 -39.77 56.14
N VAL A 7 -21.06 -38.65 56.17
CA VAL A 7 -21.64 -37.29 56.13
C VAL A 7 -21.85 -36.87 54.68
N PRO A 8 -23.01 -36.28 54.31
CA PRO A 8 -23.40 -36.07 52.92
C PRO A 8 -22.59 -34.99 52.21
N ARG A 9 -22.34 -35.26 50.92
CA ARG A 9 -21.82 -34.33 49.92
C ARG A 9 -22.90 -33.31 49.55
N LEU A 10 -22.60 -32.03 49.69
CA LEU A 10 -23.34 -30.95 49.04
C LEU A 10 -22.48 -30.38 47.91
N SER A 11 -22.83 -30.81 46.71
CA SER A 11 -22.41 -30.24 45.43
C SER A 11 -23.14 -28.93 45.19
N ALA A 12 -22.42 -27.86 44.84
CA ALA A 12 -22.90 -26.73 44.04
C ALA A 12 -21.65 -26.03 43.47
N LEU A 13 -21.21 -26.48 42.29
CA LEU A 13 -21.35 -25.83 40.98
C LEU A 13 -20.19 -24.87 40.66
N PRO A 14 -19.67 -24.90 39.42
CA PRO A 14 -18.31 -24.50 39.08
C PRO A 14 -18.22 -22.98 38.89
N LEU A 15 -17.17 -22.35 39.40
CA LEU A 15 -16.84 -20.99 39.01
C LEU A 15 -16.23 -21.06 37.61
N LEU A 16 -17.04 -20.61 36.64
CA LEU A 16 -16.78 -20.63 35.22
C LEU A 16 -15.42 -20.01 34.85
N LEU A 17 -14.68 -20.82 34.09
CA LEU A 17 -13.66 -20.45 33.14
C LEU A 17 -14.23 -19.42 32.14
N ALA A 18 -13.81 -18.17 32.21
CA ALA A 18 -14.09 -17.17 31.17
C ALA A 18 -12.96 -16.15 31.07
N LEU A 19 -11.74 -16.63 30.80
CA LEU A 19 -10.69 -15.78 30.23
C LEU A 19 -10.83 -15.85 28.71
N VAL A 20 -11.73 -15.03 28.17
CA VAL A 20 -11.83 -14.77 26.73
C VAL A 20 -10.55 -14.02 26.35
N LEU A 21 -9.58 -14.73 25.77
CA LEU A 21 -8.48 -14.11 25.05
C LEU A 21 -9.07 -13.31 23.88
N VAL A 22 -9.16 -11.99 24.06
CA VAL A 22 -9.28 -11.03 22.95
C VAL A 22 -7.91 -10.95 22.29
N ALA A 23 -7.54 -11.99 21.58
CA ALA A 23 -6.40 -12.02 20.67
C ALA A 23 -6.95 -12.15 19.25
N ALA A 24 -7.68 -11.13 18.80
CA ALA A 24 -8.15 -11.04 17.43
C ALA A 24 -7.62 -9.76 16.79
N ALA A 25 -6.80 -9.97 15.76
CA ALA A 25 -6.59 -9.08 14.63
C ALA A 25 -5.74 -7.81 14.84
N CYS A 26 -4.45 -8.01 15.12
CA CYS A 26 -3.40 -7.17 14.52
C CYS A 26 -2.57 -8.04 13.57
N GLY A 27 -3.24 -8.64 12.59
CA GLY A 27 -2.56 -9.15 11.39
C GLY A 27 -2.58 -8.04 10.34
N PRO A 28 -1.56 -7.91 9.47
CA PRO A 28 -1.63 -7.00 8.33
C PRO A 28 -2.88 -7.36 7.54
N LYS A 29 -3.82 -6.41 7.45
CA LYS A 29 -5.04 -6.56 6.67
C LYS A 29 -4.58 -6.80 5.23
N ALA A 30 -4.93 -7.97 4.68
CA ALA A 30 -4.56 -8.30 3.32
C ALA A 30 -5.17 -7.23 2.42
N SER A 31 -4.33 -6.46 1.73
CA SER A 31 -4.80 -5.45 0.79
C SER A 31 -5.73 -6.14 -0.22
N GLY A 32 -6.97 -5.66 -0.32
CA GLY A 32 -8.00 -6.29 -1.14
C GLY A 32 -7.60 -6.40 -2.63
N ALA A 33 -8.36 -7.22 -3.35
CA ALA A 33 -8.33 -7.29 -4.82
C ALA A 33 -8.37 -5.89 -5.44
N ALA A 34 -7.50 -5.63 -6.40
CA ALA A 34 -7.38 -4.36 -7.10
C ALA A 34 -8.19 -4.39 -8.40
N ASP A 35 -8.94 -3.31 -8.66
CA ASP A 35 -9.65 -3.16 -9.93
C ASP A 35 -8.67 -2.84 -11.07
N MET A 36 -8.34 -3.85 -11.86
CA MET A 36 -7.34 -3.72 -12.91
C MET A 36 -7.91 -3.22 -14.24
N ASP A 37 -9.20 -2.88 -14.33
CA ASP A 37 -9.85 -2.55 -15.61
C ASP A 37 -9.27 -1.30 -16.28
N GLY A 38 -8.59 -0.44 -15.50
CA GLY A 38 -7.96 0.77 -15.99
C GLY A 38 -8.95 1.86 -16.40
N THR A 39 -10.22 1.72 -16.01
CA THR A 39 -11.27 2.68 -16.34
C THR A 39 -11.48 3.69 -15.20
N TRP A 40 -11.79 4.92 -15.57
CA TRP A 40 -12.20 5.93 -14.59
C TRP A 40 -13.58 5.55 -14.02
N PRO A 41 -13.74 5.50 -12.69
CA PRO A 41 -15.01 5.08 -12.10
C PRO A 41 -16.10 6.14 -12.28
N THR A 42 -17.34 5.71 -12.46
CA THR A 42 -18.51 6.61 -12.51
C THR A 42 -18.71 7.37 -11.21
N THR A 43 -18.45 6.71 -10.08
CA THR A 43 -18.53 7.28 -8.73
C THR A 43 -17.22 6.99 -8.01
N PRO A 44 -16.48 8.01 -7.52
CA PRO A 44 -15.31 7.80 -6.68
C PRO A 44 -15.65 6.98 -5.43
N GLY A 45 -14.77 6.07 -5.04
CA GLY A 45 -14.90 5.33 -3.78
C GLY A 45 -14.39 6.13 -2.58
N ASP A 46 -14.57 5.57 -1.38
CA ASP A 46 -13.96 6.11 -0.17
C ASP A 46 -12.43 6.08 -0.27
N TYR A 47 -11.78 7.19 0.11
CA TYR A 47 -10.34 7.33 -0.05
C TYR A 47 -9.54 6.31 0.76
N ASP A 48 -9.88 6.08 2.02
CA ASP A 48 -9.10 5.20 2.89
C ASP A 48 -9.20 3.75 2.41
N GLU A 49 -10.40 3.30 2.02
CA GLU A 49 -10.60 1.96 1.45
C GLU A 49 -9.85 1.75 0.13
N VAL A 50 -9.94 2.73 -0.78
CA VAL A 50 -9.29 2.65 -2.10
C VAL A 50 -7.77 2.79 -1.95
N HIS A 51 -7.30 3.63 -1.04
CA HIS A 51 -5.89 3.77 -0.70
C HIS A 51 -5.31 2.47 -0.15
N GLU A 52 -6.00 1.83 0.80
CA GLU A 52 -5.60 0.53 1.33
C GLU A 52 -5.53 -0.53 0.21
N ARG A 53 -6.54 -0.56 -0.66
CA ARG A 53 -6.63 -1.50 -1.79
C ARG A 53 -5.49 -1.35 -2.79
N TRP A 54 -5.02 -0.13 -3.03
CA TRP A 54 -3.94 0.15 -4.00
C TRP A 54 -2.55 0.28 -3.36
N THR A 55 -2.46 0.14 -2.04
CA THR A 55 -1.18 0.14 -1.32
C THR A 55 -0.71 -1.27 -1.03
N ARG A 56 0.59 -1.51 -1.22
CA ARG A 56 1.27 -2.75 -0.85
C ARG A 56 2.43 -2.43 0.08
N HIS A 57 2.78 -3.40 0.93
CA HIS A 57 3.86 -3.31 1.89
C HIS A 57 4.77 -4.52 1.73
N ALA A 58 6.08 -4.30 1.81
CA ALA A 58 7.05 -5.38 1.83
C ALA A 58 8.28 -5.02 2.67
N GLN A 59 8.91 -6.05 3.22
CA GLN A 59 10.16 -5.94 3.97
C GLN A 59 11.19 -6.94 3.46
N LEU A 60 12.43 -6.47 3.29
CA LEU A 60 13.60 -7.31 3.03
C LEU A 60 14.46 -7.35 4.29
N ASN A 61 14.72 -8.56 4.79
CA ASN A 61 15.58 -8.79 5.95
C ASN A 61 16.75 -9.68 5.55
N ASP A 62 17.93 -9.42 6.12
CA ASP A 62 19.13 -10.23 5.97
C ASP A 62 19.70 -10.56 7.36
N TYR A 63 19.70 -11.84 7.72
CA TYR A 63 20.10 -12.36 9.04
C TYR A 63 19.57 -11.55 10.24
N GLY A 64 18.29 -11.15 10.20
CA GLY A 64 17.63 -10.37 11.27
C GLY A 64 17.86 -8.86 11.21
N THR A 65 18.58 -8.38 10.20
CA THR A 65 18.74 -6.96 9.91
C THR A 65 17.75 -6.53 8.82
N LEU A 66 16.89 -5.55 9.11
CA LEU A 66 16.03 -4.93 8.11
C LEU A 66 16.89 -4.19 7.08
N LEU A 67 16.82 -4.60 5.81
CA LEU A 67 17.51 -3.92 4.71
C LEU A 67 16.62 -2.89 4.03
N LEU A 68 15.34 -3.22 3.86
CA LEU A 68 14.34 -2.39 3.18
C LEU A 68 12.98 -2.60 3.82
N ASP A 69 12.29 -1.52 4.15
CA ASP A 69 10.87 -1.45 4.48
C ASP A 69 10.23 -0.49 3.49
N VAL A 70 9.24 -0.96 2.74
CA VAL A 70 8.64 -0.19 1.65
C VAL A 70 7.14 -0.31 1.62
N TYR A 71 6.47 0.84 1.55
CA TYR A 71 5.09 0.95 1.11
C TYR A 71 5.06 1.49 -0.33
N ALA A 72 4.21 0.91 -1.17
CA ALA A 72 4.00 1.33 -2.53
C ALA A 72 2.51 1.52 -2.81
N THR A 73 2.11 2.72 -3.21
CA THR A 73 0.74 3.04 -3.62
C THR A 73 0.72 3.31 -5.13
N PHE A 74 0.10 2.41 -5.89
CA PHE A 74 -0.06 2.59 -7.33
C PHE A 74 -1.26 3.51 -7.60
N LYS A 75 -1.04 4.63 -8.29
CA LYS A 75 -2.08 5.64 -8.54
C LYS A 75 -2.97 5.25 -9.74
N ALA A 76 -3.68 4.13 -9.60
CA ALA A 76 -4.66 3.67 -10.57
C ALA A 76 -5.83 4.65 -10.73
N PRO A 77 -6.63 4.55 -11.81
CA PRO A 77 -7.78 5.44 -12.02
C PRO A 77 -8.78 5.47 -10.85
N PRO A 78 -9.17 4.34 -10.21
CA PRO A 78 -10.02 4.38 -9.03
C PRO A 78 -9.37 5.12 -7.84
N TRP A 79 -8.05 4.96 -7.66
CA TRP A 79 -7.30 5.67 -6.63
C TRP A 79 -7.26 7.18 -6.89
N ARG A 80 -6.99 7.59 -8.13
CA ARG A 80 -6.97 9.01 -8.52
C ARG A 80 -8.33 9.66 -8.32
N ALA A 81 -9.42 8.97 -8.69
CA ALA A 81 -10.76 9.48 -8.49
C ALA A 81 -11.08 9.70 -7.00
N ALA A 82 -10.78 8.72 -6.15
CA ALA A 82 -11.00 8.81 -4.70
C ALA A 82 -10.10 9.87 -4.03
N HIS A 83 -8.83 9.95 -4.44
CA HIS A 83 -7.90 10.97 -3.94
C HIS A 83 -8.32 12.38 -4.36
N ALA A 84 -8.73 12.57 -5.62
CA ALA A 84 -9.20 13.86 -6.11
C ALA A 84 -10.44 14.35 -5.35
N GLU A 85 -11.36 13.43 -5.03
CA GLU A 85 -12.53 13.69 -4.21
C GLU A 85 -12.13 14.14 -2.80
N TYR A 86 -11.29 13.33 -2.13
CA TYR A 86 -10.76 13.64 -0.81
C TYR A 86 -10.07 15.01 -0.77
N MET A 87 -9.24 15.32 -1.76
CA MET A 87 -8.55 16.61 -1.84
C MET A 87 -9.52 17.77 -2.08
N ALA A 88 -10.54 17.58 -2.90
CA ALA A 88 -11.57 18.60 -3.12
C ALA A 88 -12.34 18.92 -1.83
N GLU A 89 -12.67 17.90 -1.04
CA GLU A 89 -13.31 18.06 0.27
C GLU A 89 -12.39 18.79 1.26
N GLN A 90 -11.14 18.34 1.39
CA GLN A 90 -10.16 18.93 2.32
C GLN A 90 -9.87 20.40 2.01
N GLN A 91 -9.92 20.78 0.73
CA GLN A 91 -9.72 22.16 0.29
C GLN A 91 -11.01 23.00 0.29
N GLY A 92 -12.16 22.42 0.62
CA GLY A 92 -13.45 23.11 0.60
C GLY A 92 -13.81 23.64 -0.78
N MET A 93 -13.48 22.90 -1.84
CA MET A 93 -13.72 23.34 -3.21
C MET A 93 -15.22 23.55 -3.48
N SER A 94 -15.54 24.57 -4.27
CA SER A 94 -16.91 24.73 -4.80
C SER A 94 -17.25 23.59 -5.77
N ASN A 95 -18.54 23.34 -6.00
CA ASN A 95 -18.97 22.29 -6.94
C ASN A 95 -18.32 22.43 -8.33
N ALA A 96 -18.21 23.66 -8.85
CA ALA A 96 -17.60 23.91 -10.15
C ALA A 96 -16.08 23.61 -10.14
N ALA A 97 -15.37 24.01 -9.08
CA ALA A 97 -13.94 23.74 -8.95
C ALA A 97 -13.66 22.24 -8.77
N ARG A 98 -14.46 21.55 -7.94
CA ARG A 98 -14.41 20.11 -7.76
C ARG A 98 -14.62 19.36 -9.07
N THR A 99 -15.64 19.72 -9.86
CA THR A 99 -15.89 19.09 -11.16
C THR A 99 -14.71 19.29 -12.13
N ALA A 100 -14.15 20.50 -12.18
CA ALA A 100 -12.99 20.77 -13.02
C ALA A 100 -11.75 19.98 -12.57
N TYR A 101 -11.53 19.88 -11.26
CA TYR A 101 -10.40 19.13 -10.69
C TYR A 101 -10.50 17.63 -10.97
N LEU A 102 -11.67 17.02 -10.77
CA LEU A 102 -11.91 15.61 -11.12
C LEU A 102 -11.72 15.34 -12.62
N ALA A 103 -12.17 16.26 -13.49
CA ALA A 103 -11.96 16.12 -14.93
C ALA A 103 -10.47 16.18 -15.32
N GLN A 104 -9.70 17.04 -14.66
CA GLN A 104 -8.25 17.11 -14.86
C GLN A 104 -7.54 15.82 -14.40
N GLU A 105 -7.87 15.31 -13.21
CA GLU A 105 -7.28 14.07 -12.71
C GLU A 105 -7.65 12.86 -13.57
N ARG A 106 -8.84 12.88 -14.18
CA ARG A 106 -9.24 11.89 -15.18
C ARG A 106 -8.37 11.96 -16.43
N GLU A 107 -8.16 13.14 -17.00
CA GLU A 107 -7.33 13.34 -18.18
C GLU A 107 -5.88 12.86 -17.93
N ILE A 108 -5.31 13.23 -16.78
CA ILE A 108 -4.00 12.73 -16.32
C ILE A 108 -4.04 11.20 -16.23
N SER A 109 -5.08 10.65 -15.59
CA SER A 109 -5.22 9.20 -15.43
C SER A 109 -5.34 8.45 -16.76
N GLU A 110 -5.76 9.08 -17.86
CA GLU A 110 -5.95 8.44 -19.17
C GLU A 110 -4.74 8.63 -20.10
N SER A 111 -3.96 9.70 -19.93
CA SER A 111 -2.92 10.10 -20.89
C SER A 111 -1.49 10.04 -20.34
N GLU A 112 -1.30 10.22 -19.03
CA GLU A 112 0.03 10.36 -18.44
C GLU A 112 0.67 9.01 -18.06
N PRO A 113 2.00 8.99 -17.85
CA PRO A 113 2.74 7.85 -17.29
C PRO A 113 2.11 7.28 -16.01
N TYR A 114 2.30 5.99 -15.77
CA TYR A 114 1.90 5.40 -14.49
C TYR A 114 2.72 5.99 -13.34
N GLU A 115 2.08 6.23 -12.21
CA GLU A 115 2.74 6.76 -11.02
C GLU A 115 2.60 5.80 -9.83
N VAL A 116 3.70 5.64 -9.11
CA VAL A 116 3.73 4.92 -7.84
C VAL A 116 4.33 5.83 -6.77
N GLN A 117 3.60 6.05 -5.69
CA GLN A 117 4.16 6.65 -4.48
C GLN A 117 4.89 5.55 -3.69
N LEU A 118 6.17 5.77 -3.38
CA LEU A 118 6.94 4.92 -2.49
C LEU A 118 7.24 5.63 -1.18
N LEU A 119 7.12 4.92 -0.06
CA LEU A 119 7.62 5.33 1.24
C LEU A 119 8.67 4.30 1.65
N VAL A 120 9.92 4.73 1.75
CA VAL A 120 11.07 3.82 1.81
C VAL A 120 11.93 4.11 3.02
N ALA A 121 12.15 3.09 3.85
CA ALA A 121 13.08 3.12 4.95
C ALA A 121 14.10 1.98 4.81
N THR A 122 15.39 2.31 4.94
CA THR A 122 16.51 1.37 4.96
C THR A 122 17.26 1.49 6.28
N ASN A 123 18.03 0.46 6.66
CA ASN A 123 18.89 0.52 7.85
C ASN A 123 20.03 1.53 7.72
N ASP A 124 20.62 1.67 6.53
CA ASP A 124 21.63 2.68 6.22
C ASP A 124 20.97 3.82 5.43
N ARG A 125 20.97 5.03 6.00
CA ARG A 125 20.44 6.24 5.36
C ARG A 125 21.06 6.53 3.99
N ARG A 126 22.30 6.07 3.73
CA ARG A 126 22.97 6.25 2.44
C ARG A 126 22.31 5.43 1.32
N GLU A 127 21.65 4.34 1.70
CA GLU A 127 20.92 3.44 0.80
C GLU A 127 19.45 3.86 0.61
N ASN A 128 18.96 4.77 1.44
CA ASN A 128 17.61 5.36 1.33
C ASN A 128 17.47 6.31 0.12
N ASP A 129 18.55 6.53 -0.64
CA ASP A 129 18.55 7.41 -1.80
C ASP A 129 18.36 6.65 -3.12
N LEU A 130 17.09 6.54 -3.51
CA LEU A 130 16.65 5.97 -4.79
C LEU A 130 16.90 6.87 -6.01
N GLN A 131 17.26 8.14 -5.81
CA GLN A 131 17.38 9.14 -6.88
C GLN A 131 18.73 9.11 -7.61
N LYS A 132 19.70 8.29 -7.16
CA LYS A 132 21.07 8.28 -7.71
C LYS A 132 21.22 7.64 -9.10
N ASN A 133 20.16 7.55 -9.90
CA ASN A 133 20.16 6.96 -11.24
C ASN A 133 20.91 5.61 -11.25
N GLN A 134 21.92 5.44 -12.10
CA GLN A 134 22.74 4.22 -12.21
C GLN A 134 23.53 3.86 -10.94
N ARG A 135 23.62 4.75 -9.95
CA ARG A 135 24.31 4.54 -8.67
C ARG A 135 23.33 4.33 -7.51
N ALA A 136 22.02 4.27 -7.77
CA ALA A 136 21.06 3.92 -6.73
C ALA A 136 21.36 2.51 -6.22
N SER A 137 21.36 2.33 -4.90
CA SER A 137 21.58 1.02 -4.28
C SER A 137 20.44 0.04 -4.57
N TRP A 138 19.30 0.54 -5.07
CA TRP A 138 18.09 -0.22 -5.31
C TRP A 138 17.61 -0.04 -6.74
N ARG A 139 17.34 -1.16 -7.40
CA ARG A 139 16.69 -1.25 -8.69
C ARG A 139 15.18 -1.34 -8.48
N VAL A 140 14.42 -0.45 -9.11
CA VAL A 140 12.95 -0.43 -9.09
C VAL A 140 12.42 -0.75 -10.50
N VAL A 141 11.44 -1.65 -10.60
CA VAL A 141 10.75 -2.02 -11.85
C VAL A 141 9.31 -2.39 -11.58
N LEU A 142 8.43 -2.11 -12.54
CA LEU A 142 7.17 -2.84 -12.66
C LEU A 142 7.40 -4.12 -13.47
N VAL A 143 6.65 -5.17 -13.17
CA VAL A 143 6.66 -6.47 -13.85
C VAL A 143 5.23 -6.78 -14.24
N ASP A 144 4.97 -6.96 -15.53
CA ASP A 144 3.63 -7.29 -16.03
C ASP A 144 3.28 -8.78 -15.81
N ALA A 145 2.05 -9.16 -16.17
CA ALA A 145 1.57 -10.53 -16.02
C ALA A 145 2.34 -11.58 -16.86
N GLN A 146 3.10 -11.14 -17.86
CA GLN A 146 3.93 -11.98 -18.72
C GLN A 146 5.38 -12.04 -18.23
N GLY A 147 5.73 -11.31 -17.17
CA GLY A 147 7.07 -11.23 -16.61
C GLY A 147 7.98 -10.21 -17.29
N ASN A 148 7.46 -9.34 -18.17
CA ASN A 148 8.26 -8.29 -18.78
C ASN A 148 8.52 -7.18 -17.76
N GLU A 149 9.76 -6.70 -17.74
CA GLU A 149 10.18 -5.61 -16.85
C GLU A 149 9.99 -4.25 -17.51
N LEU A 150 9.33 -3.35 -16.79
CA LEU A 150 9.13 -1.96 -17.16
C LEU A 150 9.99 -1.06 -16.28
N ALA A 151 11.03 -0.49 -16.88
CA ALA A 151 11.91 0.44 -16.19
C ALA A 151 11.22 1.80 -15.94
N PRO A 152 11.51 2.48 -14.81
CA PRO A 152 10.97 3.80 -14.55
C PRO A 152 11.56 4.85 -15.50
N LEU A 153 10.74 5.80 -15.93
CA LEU A 153 11.17 7.03 -16.60
C LEU A 153 11.92 7.96 -15.63
N SER A 154 11.45 8.00 -14.38
CA SER A 154 12.05 8.81 -13.33
C SER A 154 11.70 8.27 -11.95
N ILE A 155 12.60 8.52 -10.99
CA ILE A 155 12.34 8.33 -9.56
C ILE A 155 12.68 9.66 -8.90
N ASN A 156 11.69 10.35 -8.36
CA ASN A 156 11.89 11.67 -7.76
C ASN A 156 11.47 11.68 -6.30
N ARG A 157 12.30 12.25 -5.42
CA ARG A 157 11.89 12.50 -4.03
C ARG A 157 10.70 13.44 -4.02
N ASP A 158 9.68 13.09 -3.27
CA ASP A 158 8.54 13.97 -3.01
C ASP A 158 9.00 15.07 -2.05
N ARG A 159 9.04 16.31 -2.55
CA ARG A 159 9.55 17.48 -1.83
C ARG A 159 8.45 18.27 -1.14
N ARG A 160 7.21 17.81 -1.18
CA ARG A 160 6.12 18.42 -0.41
C ARG A 160 6.44 18.37 1.09
N PRO A 161 5.87 19.28 1.90
CA PRO A 161 6.01 19.20 3.35
C PRO A 161 5.56 17.84 3.87
N ARG A 162 6.30 17.29 4.83
CA ARG A 162 6.14 15.91 5.28
C ARG A 162 4.76 15.64 5.89
N GLU A 163 4.20 16.64 6.56
CA GLU A 163 2.86 16.65 7.10
C GLU A 163 1.78 16.56 6.02
N VAL A 164 2.00 17.19 4.86
CA VAL A 164 1.10 17.09 3.70
C VAL A 164 1.15 15.68 3.14
N ILE A 165 2.35 15.12 2.96
CA ILE A 165 2.51 13.75 2.48
C ILE A 165 1.90 12.76 3.48
N ARG A 166 2.10 12.95 4.80
CA ARG A 166 1.55 12.06 5.83
C ARG A 166 0.03 12.09 5.90
N ALA A 167 -0.60 13.22 5.60
CA ALA A 167 -2.06 13.32 5.53
C ALA A 167 -2.63 12.45 4.38
N GLU A 168 -1.94 12.40 3.25
CA GLU A 168 -2.33 11.57 2.10
C GLU A 168 -1.85 10.11 2.25
N TYR A 169 -0.70 9.89 2.87
CA TYR A 169 -0.03 8.58 3.00
C TYR A 169 0.31 8.32 4.48
N PRO A 170 -0.66 7.83 5.28
CA PRO A 170 -0.52 7.69 6.73
C PRO A 170 0.61 6.76 7.17
N GLN A 171 1.08 5.87 6.29
CA GLN A 171 2.16 4.91 6.54
C GLN A 171 3.55 5.58 6.55
N LEU A 172 3.65 6.87 6.23
CA LEU A 172 4.92 7.60 6.21
C LEU A 172 5.52 7.73 7.63
N SER A 173 6.42 6.80 7.97
CA SER A 173 7.17 6.75 9.24
C SER A 173 8.36 7.70 9.24
N ASP A 174 8.82 8.18 10.41
CA ASP A 174 9.90 9.18 10.56
C ASP A 174 11.25 8.81 9.93
N PHE A 175 11.45 7.54 9.61
CA PHE A 175 12.65 7.01 8.96
C PHE A 175 12.47 6.80 7.45
N ALA A 176 11.23 6.92 6.96
CA ALA A 176 10.89 6.75 5.57
C ALA A 176 11.04 8.06 4.77
N GLU A 177 11.62 7.93 3.58
CA GLU A 177 11.69 8.94 2.54
C GLU A 177 10.61 8.66 1.50
N ALA A 178 9.95 9.72 1.04
CA ALA A 178 8.87 9.62 0.06
C ALA A 178 9.41 9.86 -1.36
N TYR A 179 9.00 9.01 -2.30
CA TYR A 179 9.36 9.09 -3.72
C TYR A 179 8.13 8.95 -4.61
N VAL A 180 8.12 9.68 -5.72
CA VAL A 180 7.21 9.46 -6.85
C VAL A 180 8.01 8.79 -7.95
N VAL A 181 7.59 7.59 -8.34
CA VAL A 181 8.16 6.84 -9.46
C VAL A 181 7.21 6.89 -10.63
N THR A 182 7.72 7.28 -11.80
CA THR A 182 6.94 7.36 -13.04
C THR A 182 7.38 6.26 -14.00
N PHE A 183 6.45 5.51 -14.58
CA PHE A 183 6.70 4.44 -15.54
C PHE A 183 5.98 4.73 -16.87
N PRO A 184 6.55 4.34 -18.02
CA PRO A 184 5.88 4.54 -19.30
C PRO A 184 4.56 3.76 -19.36
N ARG A 185 3.65 4.20 -20.23
CA ARG A 185 2.31 3.61 -20.40
C ARG A 185 2.20 2.69 -21.62
N ASP A 186 3.31 2.45 -22.29
CA ASP A 186 3.40 1.61 -23.49
C ASP A 186 3.11 0.12 -23.22
N HIS A 187 3.18 -0.31 -21.95
CA HIS A 187 2.80 -1.64 -21.50
C HIS A 187 1.44 -1.59 -20.77
N ALA A 188 0.51 -2.46 -21.15
CA ALA A 188 -0.81 -2.54 -20.55
C ALA A 188 -0.75 -3.27 -19.18
N LEU A 189 -0.45 -2.53 -18.12
CA LEU A 189 -0.56 -3.03 -16.73
C LEU A 189 -2.01 -3.07 -16.24
N LEU A 190 -2.85 -2.24 -16.83
CA LEU A 190 -4.28 -2.16 -16.59
C LEU A 190 -5.01 -2.41 -17.91
N GLY A 191 -6.22 -2.96 -17.82
CA GLY A 191 -7.10 -3.27 -18.94
C GLY A 191 -7.97 -4.48 -18.63
N ALA A 192 -8.93 -4.76 -19.51
CA ALA A 192 -9.84 -5.90 -19.35
C ALA A 192 -9.10 -7.23 -19.13
N ASP A 193 -7.98 -7.42 -19.83
CA ASP A 193 -7.18 -8.66 -19.77
C ASP A 193 -6.09 -8.64 -18.68
N ALA A 194 -5.92 -7.53 -17.94
CA ALA A 194 -4.93 -7.44 -16.87
C ALA A 194 -5.37 -8.28 -15.66
N SER A 195 -4.55 -9.28 -15.30
CA SER A 195 -4.81 -10.15 -14.14
C SER A 195 -4.01 -9.76 -12.91
N HIS A 196 -2.75 -9.35 -13.12
CA HIS A 196 -1.85 -8.92 -12.07
C HIS A 196 -0.68 -8.13 -12.65
N PHE A 197 0.02 -7.38 -11.79
CA PHE A 197 1.36 -6.87 -12.02
C PHE A 197 2.06 -6.73 -10.66
N ALA A 198 3.39 -6.64 -10.67
CA ALA A 198 4.17 -6.44 -9.46
C ALA A 198 5.10 -5.23 -9.57
N LEU A 199 5.34 -4.57 -8.43
CA LEU A 199 6.48 -3.68 -8.26
C LEU A 199 7.58 -4.46 -7.58
N ARG A 200 8.74 -4.58 -8.24
CA ARG A 200 9.92 -5.20 -7.67
C ARG A 200 10.97 -4.17 -7.32
N ILE A 201 11.49 -4.28 -6.11
CA ILE A 201 12.60 -3.47 -5.61
C ILE A 201 13.69 -4.40 -5.12
N GLY A 202 14.91 -4.26 -5.61
CA GLY A 202 15.99 -5.15 -5.23
C GLY A 202 17.40 -4.63 -5.47
N ASN A 203 18.37 -5.32 -4.89
CA ASN A 203 19.79 -5.07 -5.03
C ASN A 203 20.57 -6.39 -4.94
N ALA A 204 21.91 -6.31 -4.84
CA ALA A 204 22.76 -7.50 -4.76
C ALA A 204 22.51 -8.41 -3.54
N ARG A 205 21.87 -7.90 -2.48
CA ARG A 205 21.54 -8.65 -1.26
C ARG A 205 20.16 -9.31 -1.33
N GLY A 206 19.31 -8.93 -2.27
CA GLY A 206 17.98 -9.53 -2.44
C GLY A 206 16.96 -8.55 -3.01
N SER A 207 15.72 -9.01 -3.10
CA SER A 207 14.60 -8.23 -3.64
C SER A 207 13.29 -8.54 -2.93
N VAL A 208 12.37 -7.59 -2.99
CA VAL A 208 10.96 -7.75 -2.62
C VAL A 208 10.08 -7.48 -3.83
N GLU A 209 8.95 -8.16 -3.87
CA GLU A 209 7.89 -7.96 -4.87
C GLU A 209 6.58 -7.60 -4.17
N MET A 210 5.92 -6.57 -4.67
CA MET A 210 4.61 -6.10 -4.21
C MET A 210 3.61 -6.36 -5.33
N LEU A 211 2.71 -7.32 -5.13
CA LEU A 211 1.79 -7.83 -6.14
C LEU A 211 0.41 -7.17 -6.04
N TRP A 212 -0.07 -6.59 -7.14
CA TRP A 212 -1.48 -6.25 -7.32
C TRP A 212 -2.13 -7.32 -8.19
N THR A 213 -3.25 -7.85 -7.74
CA THR A 213 -4.07 -8.85 -8.44
C THR A 213 -5.51 -8.39 -8.45
N ARG A 214 -6.22 -8.79 -9.50
CA ARG A 214 -7.68 -8.74 -9.56
C ARG A 214 -8.30 -9.67 -8.52
#